data_AF-A0A1C5LEI2-F1
#
_entry.id   AF-A0A1C5LEI2-F1
#
_cell.length_a   1.000
_cell.length_b   1.000
_cell.length_c   1.000
_cell.angle_alpha   90.00
_cell.angle_beta   90.00
_cell.angle_gamma   90.00
#
_symmetry.space_group_name_H-M   'P 1'
#
loop_
_entity.id
_entity.type
_entity.pdbx_description
1 polymer ?
#
loop_
_entity_poly.entity_id
_entity_poly.type
_entity_poly.pdbx_seq_one_letter_code
_entity_poly.pdbx_strand_id
1 'polypeptide(L)'
;MKRINRIMALFVAMVMSLMLSINVYADEKIVPELLTQKEISNSLQDVPKDMKLVGTSQMDLDENTYIETESYEAEINGLTRAGAKTKIGTYTYRVKDKKTQVALIKYVLTGKFTYNGRSCKCTESIGVTTHLVRNRFLVLNDRSEKSGDTAIGYFYCRDKKNNNKMFGGTFKIRINKNGKITFP
;
A
#
# COMPACT_ATOMS: atom_id res chain seq x y z
N MET A 1 -1.97 53.31 36.73
CA MET A 1 -2.94 52.19 36.62
C MET A 1 -3.47 51.93 35.20
N LYS A 2 -3.93 52.93 34.42
CA LYS A 2 -4.52 52.69 33.07
C LYS A 2 -3.61 52.00 32.04
N ARG A 3 -2.28 52.19 32.09
CA ARG A 3 -1.32 51.54 31.17
C ARG A 3 -1.09 50.06 31.48
N ILE A 4 -1.06 49.67 32.76
CA ILE A 4 -0.84 48.28 33.19
C ILE A 4 -2.02 47.40 32.80
N ASN A 5 -3.26 47.90 32.93
CA ASN A 5 -4.46 47.15 32.53
C ASN A 5 -4.52 46.90 31.01
N ARG A 6 -3.98 47.82 30.19
CA ARG A 6 -3.90 47.62 28.72
C ARG A 6 -2.88 46.55 28.34
N ILE A 7 -1.75 46.50 29.03
CA ILE A 7 -0.70 45.48 28.81
C ILE A 7 -1.22 44.10 29.23
N MET A 8 -1.89 43.99 30.37
CA MET A 8 -2.51 42.74 30.82
C MET A 8 -3.60 42.25 29.86
N ALA A 9 -4.43 43.14 29.33
CA ALA A 9 -5.46 42.79 28.34
C ALA A 9 -4.85 42.26 27.03
N LEU A 10 -3.75 42.85 26.56
CA LEU A 10 -3.02 42.38 25.38
C LEU A 10 -2.35 41.02 25.63
N PHE A 11 -1.80 40.81 26.81
CA PHE A 11 -1.18 39.53 27.18
C PHE A 11 -2.22 38.41 27.27
N VAL A 12 -3.39 38.67 27.85
CA VAL A 12 -4.50 37.71 27.91
C VAL A 12 -5.05 37.43 26.50
N ALA A 13 -5.22 38.44 25.65
CA ALA A 13 -5.66 38.25 24.27
C ALA A 13 -4.65 37.44 23.45
N MET A 14 -3.34 37.66 23.65
CA MET A 14 -2.28 36.89 23.00
C MET A 14 -2.28 35.43 23.47
N VAL A 15 -2.38 35.18 24.78
CA VAL A 15 -2.47 33.81 25.33
C VAL A 15 -3.75 33.10 24.86
N MET A 16 -4.89 33.79 24.81
CA MET A 16 -6.13 33.23 24.25
C MET A 16 -6.00 32.96 22.74
N SER A 17 -5.30 33.80 21.98
CA SER A 17 -5.02 33.56 20.55
C SER A 17 -4.07 32.37 20.33
N LEU A 18 -3.12 32.15 21.25
CA LEU A 18 -2.24 30.99 21.27
C LEU A 18 -2.99 29.71 21.68
N MET A 19 -3.96 29.80 22.59
CA MET A 19 -4.80 28.64 22.97
C MET A 19 -5.83 28.31 21.88
N LEU A 20 -6.29 29.30 21.11
CA LEU A 20 -7.16 29.09 19.94
C LEU A 20 -6.40 28.52 18.73
N SER A 21 -5.10 28.79 18.59
CA SER A 21 -4.26 28.17 17.54
C SER A 21 -3.74 26.78 17.88
N ILE A 22 -3.90 26.31 19.13
CA ILE A 22 -3.63 24.91 19.52
C ILE A 22 -4.85 24.01 19.30
N ASN A 23 -6.04 24.57 19.10
CA ASN A 23 -7.13 23.85 18.45
C ASN A 23 -6.90 23.84 16.95
N VAL A 24 -5.81 23.18 16.54
CA VAL A 24 -5.70 22.62 15.20
C VAL A 24 -7.00 21.90 14.96
N TYR A 25 -7.68 22.33 13.90
CA TYR A 25 -8.88 21.74 13.34
C TYR A 25 -8.53 20.33 12.82
N ALA A 26 -8.19 19.44 13.72
CA ALA A 26 -8.06 18.02 13.47
C ALA A 26 -9.47 17.46 13.56
N ASP A 27 -10.23 17.67 12.49
CA ASP A 27 -11.29 16.75 12.08
C ASP A 27 -10.62 15.42 11.65
N GLU A 28 -9.72 14.89 12.49
CA GLU A 28 -8.91 13.71 12.22
C GLU A 28 -9.84 12.51 12.35
N LYS A 29 -10.49 12.21 11.23
CA LYS A 29 -11.16 10.94 11.02
C LYS A 29 -10.19 9.83 11.43
N ILE A 30 -10.52 9.12 12.50
CA ILE A 30 -9.72 7.99 12.98
C ILE A 30 -9.69 6.93 11.88
N VAL A 31 -8.49 6.64 11.40
CA VAL A 31 -8.26 5.65 10.34
C VAL A 31 -8.10 4.26 10.97
N PRO A 32 -8.78 3.23 10.45
CA PRO A 32 -8.57 1.87 10.91
C PRO A 32 -7.18 1.36 10.52
N GLU A 33 -6.56 0.58 11.40
CA GLU A 33 -5.27 -0.06 11.12
C GLU A 33 -5.40 -1.19 10.08
N LEU A 34 -6.57 -1.81 9.99
CA LEU A 34 -6.89 -2.81 8.98
C LEU A 34 -7.42 -2.15 7.70
N LEU A 35 -7.23 -2.85 6.58
CA LEU A 35 -7.80 -2.57 5.28
C LEU A 35 -9.32 -2.62 5.35
N THR A 36 -9.93 -1.56 4.85
CA THR A 36 -11.37 -1.49 4.62
C THR A 36 -11.71 -2.22 3.32
N GLN A 37 -12.96 -2.65 3.18
CA GLN A 37 -13.43 -3.28 1.94
C GLN A 37 -13.21 -2.39 0.70
N LYS A 38 -13.33 -1.06 0.86
CA LYS A 38 -13.01 -0.11 -0.22
C LYS A 38 -11.54 -0.16 -0.61
N GLU A 39 -10.62 -0.13 0.37
CA GLU A 39 -9.17 -0.19 0.12
C GLU A 39 -8.77 -1.52 -0.55
N ILE A 40 -9.37 -2.64 -0.13
CA ILE A 40 -9.18 -3.95 -0.78
C ILE A 40 -9.68 -3.91 -2.22
N SER A 41 -10.94 -3.50 -2.43
CA SER A 41 -11.53 -3.43 -3.77
C SER A 41 -10.78 -2.48 -4.69
N ASN A 42 -10.24 -1.37 -4.18
CA ASN A 42 -9.42 -0.44 -4.95
C ASN A 42 -8.08 -1.07 -5.34
N SER A 43 -7.44 -1.80 -4.42
CA SER A 43 -6.11 -2.37 -4.64
C SER A 43 -6.10 -3.56 -5.60
N LEU A 44 -7.17 -4.37 -5.63
CA LEU A 44 -7.24 -5.59 -6.43
C LEU A 44 -7.63 -5.37 -7.91
N GLN A 45 -7.86 -4.13 -8.32
CA GLN A 45 -8.19 -3.81 -9.72
C GLN A 45 -6.99 -4.03 -10.64
N ASP A 46 -7.22 -4.00 -11.95
CA ASP A 46 -6.13 -4.10 -12.92
C ASP A 46 -5.22 -2.88 -12.84
N VAL A 47 -5.78 -1.70 -12.62
CA VAL A 47 -5.04 -0.50 -12.20
C VAL A 47 -5.61 -0.10 -10.85
N PRO A 48 -4.82 -0.18 -9.75
CA PRO A 48 -5.27 0.22 -8.43
C PRO A 48 -5.81 1.65 -8.42
N LYS A 49 -7.01 1.84 -7.83
CA LYS A 49 -7.67 3.16 -7.74
C LYS A 49 -7.20 3.94 -6.53
N ASP A 50 -7.18 5.26 -6.65
CA ASP A 50 -6.77 6.20 -5.59
C ASP A 50 -5.33 5.96 -5.09
N MET A 51 -4.49 5.33 -5.91
CA MET A 51 -3.07 5.09 -5.61
C MET A 51 -2.19 5.70 -6.70
N LYS A 52 -1.00 6.13 -6.32
CA LYS A 52 0.03 6.66 -7.22
C LYS A 52 0.93 5.51 -7.71
N LEU A 53 1.12 5.39 -9.02
CA LEU A 53 2.14 4.52 -9.61
C LEU A 53 3.54 5.08 -9.29
N VAL A 54 4.41 4.23 -8.74
CA VAL A 54 5.78 4.61 -8.31
C VAL A 54 6.88 3.74 -8.91
N GLY A 55 6.53 2.66 -9.59
CA GLY A 55 7.50 1.84 -10.30
C GLY A 55 6.84 0.87 -11.26
N THR A 56 7.52 0.60 -12.37
CA THR A 56 7.13 -0.37 -13.39
C THR A 56 8.37 -1.14 -13.83
N SER A 57 8.24 -2.44 -14.04
CA SER A 57 9.29 -3.27 -14.62
C SER A 57 8.66 -4.33 -15.52
N GLN A 58 9.40 -4.70 -16.57
CA GLN A 58 9.02 -5.78 -17.48
C GLN A 58 10.20 -6.74 -17.66
N MET A 59 9.89 -8.03 -17.69
CA MET A 59 10.88 -9.09 -17.89
C MET A 59 10.29 -10.17 -18.78
N ASP A 60 11.06 -10.62 -19.78
CA ASP A 60 10.67 -11.76 -20.59
C ASP A 60 10.53 -13.03 -19.74
N LEU A 61 9.37 -13.68 -19.86
CA LEU A 61 9.14 -14.98 -19.23
C LEU A 61 9.48 -16.10 -20.22
N ASP A 62 9.02 -15.99 -21.46
CA ASP A 62 9.34 -16.91 -22.56
C ASP A 62 9.14 -16.21 -23.93
N GLU A 63 9.14 -17.00 -25.01
CA GLU A 63 8.97 -16.50 -26.38
C GLU A 63 7.64 -15.76 -26.59
N ASN A 64 6.59 -16.14 -25.87
CA ASN A 64 5.22 -15.65 -26.10
C ASN A 64 4.70 -14.78 -24.96
N THR A 65 5.33 -14.81 -23.79
CA THR A 65 4.85 -14.10 -22.59
C THR A 65 5.96 -13.33 -21.90
N TYR A 66 5.55 -12.28 -21.21
CA TYR A 66 6.40 -11.48 -20.34
C TYR A 66 5.71 -11.22 -19.01
N ILE A 67 6.50 -10.92 -17.99
CA ILE A 67 6.05 -10.47 -16.69
C ILE A 67 6.08 -8.96 -16.68
N GLU A 68 4.97 -8.35 -16.28
CA GLU A 68 4.89 -6.94 -15.93
C GLU A 68 4.66 -6.83 -14.43
N THR A 69 5.41 -5.93 -13.80
CA THR A 69 5.23 -5.61 -12.39
C THR A 69 5.04 -4.12 -12.24
N GLU A 70 4.10 -3.73 -11.40
CA GLU A 70 3.84 -2.33 -11.08
C GLU A 70 3.66 -2.17 -9.58
N SER A 71 4.20 -1.07 -9.06
CA SER A 71 4.18 -0.72 -7.64
C SER A 71 3.43 0.58 -7.44
N TYR A 72 2.52 0.58 -6.47
CA TYR A 72 1.64 1.70 -6.17
C TYR A 72 1.67 2.04 -4.68
N GLU A 73 1.55 3.32 -4.36
CA GLU A 73 1.39 3.77 -2.98
C GLU A 73 0.21 4.74 -2.83
N ALA A 74 -0.44 4.71 -1.67
CA ALA A 74 -1.42 5.69 -1.26
C ALA A 74 -1.18 6.12 0.18
N GLU A 75 -1.34 7.42 0.45
CA GLU A 75 -1.38 7.95 1.81
C GLU A 75 -2.84 8.12 2.23
N ILE A 76 -3.17 7.66 3.43
CA ILE A 76 -4.53 7.75 3.96
C ILE A 76 -4.58 8.95 4.90
N ASN A 77 -5.44 9.91 4.57
CA ASN A 77 -5.63 11.11 5.39
C ASN A 77 -6.26 10.75 6.74
N GLY A 78 -5.70 11.34 7.80
CA GLY A 78 -6.07 11.08 9.20
C GLY A 78 -5.03 10.25 9.94
N LEU A 79 -5.25 10.06 11.24
CA LEU A 79 -4.38 9.28 12.11
C LEU A 79 -5.12 8.05 12.65
N THR A 80 -4.36 7.02 13.01
CA THR A 80 -4.91 5.92 13.81
C THR A 80 -5.23 6.40 15.22
N ARG A 81 -5.93 5.57 16.02
CA ARG A 81 -6.17 5.86 17.45
C ARG A 81 -4.88 6.11 18.23
N ALA A 82 -3.77 5.53 17.81
CA ALA A 82 -2.46 5.70 18.42
C ALA A 82 -1.67 6.90 17.86
N GLY A 83 -2.29 7.75 17.05
CA GLY A 83 -1.65 8.93 16.44
C GLY A 83 -0.64 8.59 15.34
N ALA A 84 -0.74 7.41 14.72
CA ALA A 84 0.16 7.02 13.63
C ALA A 84 -0.45 7.38 12.26
N LYS A 85 0.41 7.79 11.33
CA LYS A 85 0.04 7.95 9.92
C LYS A 85 -0.09 6.60 9.24
N THR A 86 -0.87 6.54 8.18
CA THR A 86 -1.15 5.29 7.46
C THR A 86 -0.83 5.41 5.98
N LYS A 87 -0.20 4.37 5.43
CA LYS A 87 0.02 4.20 3.99
C LYS A 87 -0.38 2.81 3.53
N ILE A 88 -0.72 2.70 2.25
CA ILE A 88 -0.96 1.44 1.56
C ILE A 88 0.07 1.31 0.45
N GLY A 89 0.71 0.15 0.38
CA GLY A 89 1.57 -0.22 -0.74
C GLY A 89 0.98 -1.43 -1.45
N THR A 90 0.89 -1.36 -2.78
CA THR A 90 0.36 -2.44 -3.62
C THR A 90 1.39 -2.79 -4.70
N TYR A 91 1.73 -4.07 -4.80
CA TYR A 91 2.56 -4.63 -5.84
C TYR A 91 1.73 -5.56 -6.71
N THR A 92 1.79 -5.37 -8.02
CA THR A 92 1.12 -6.22 -9.00
C THR A 92 2.15 -7.00 -9.78
N TYR A 93 1.83 -8.27 -10.06
CA TYR A 93 2.62 -9.18 -10.87
C TYR A 93 1.69 -9.79 -11.92
N ARG A 94 1.90 -9.46 -13.19
CA ARG A 94 1.05 -9.91 -14.29
C ARG A 94 1.88 -10.66 -15.31
N VAL A 95 1.42 -11.85 -15.69
CA VAL A 95 1.94 -12.50 -16.89
C VAL A 95 1.06 -12.08 -18.06
N LYS A 96 1.67 -11.46 -19.07
CA LYS A 96 0.99 -10.95 -20.27
C LYS A 96 1.47 -11.69 -21.51
N ASP A 97 0.56 -11.85 -22.45
CA ASP A 97 0.88 -12.33 -23.79
C ASP A 97 1.55 -11.21 -24.61
N LYS A 98 2.69 -11.48 -25.24
CA LYS A 98 3.47 -10.49 -25.99
C LYS A 98 2.73 -9.97 -27.22
N LYS A 99 1.92 -10.81 -27.87
CA LYS A 99 1.22 -10.44 -29.11
C LYS A 99 -0.01 -9.59 -28.83
N THR A 100 -0.81 -9.99 -27.85
CA THR A 100 -2.11 -9.37 -27.54
C THR A 100 -2.05 -8.37 -26.40
N GLN A 101 -0.97 -8.36 -25.61
CA GLN A 101 -0.78 -7.54 -24.40
C GLN A 101 -1.79 -7.81 -23.28
N VAL A 102 -2.60 -8.86 -23.43
CA VAL A 102 -3.62 -9.26 -22.46
C VAL A 102 -2.96 -9.98 -21.29
N ALA A 103 -3.35 -9.64 -20.07
CA ALA A 103 -2.94 -10.35 -18.87
C ALA A 103 -3.63 -11.71 -18.79
N LEU A 104 -2.85 -12.74 -18.49
CA LEU A 104 -3.27 -14.14 -18.49
C LEU A 104 -3.50 -14.67 -17.07
N ILE A 105 -2.68 -14.19 -16.13
CA ILE A 105 -2.81 -14.37 -14.69
C ILE A 105 -2.23 -13.14 -13.99
N LYS A 106 -2.85 -12.77 -12.88
CA LYS A 106 -2.44 -11.63 -12.05
C LYS A 106 -2.31 -12.08 -10.61
N TYR A 107 -1.25 -11.66 -9.94
CA TYR A 107 -1.13 -11.68 -8.49
C TYR A 107 -0.99 -10.26 -7.97
N VAL A 108 -1.69 -9.93 -6.89
CA VAL A 108 -1.62 -8.63 -6.23
C VAL A 108 -1.29 -8.85 -4.77
N LEU A 109 -0.23 -8.20 -4.30
CA LEU A 109 0.14 -8.11 -2.89
C LEU A 109 -0.11 -6.68 -2.41
N THR A 110 -0.96 -6.52 -1.40
CA THR A 110 -1.22 -5.24 -0.76
C THR A 110 -0.84 -5.32 0.71
N GLY A 111 -0.10 -4.31 1.18
CA GLY A 111 0.20 -4.09 2.58
C GLY A 111 -0.39 -2.78 3.07
N LYS A 112 -0.97 -2.79 4.26
CA LYS A 112 -1.30 -1.57 5.01
C LYS A 112 -0.29 -1.38 6.12
N PHE A 113 0.15 -0.13 6.29
CA PHE A 113 1.28 0.21 7.11
C PHE A 113 0.99 1.44 7.96
N THR A 114 1.51 1.42 9.19
CA THR A 114 1.48 2.57 10.10
C THR A 114 2.90 3.04 10.40
N TYR A 115 3.08 4.36 10.58
CA TYR A 115 4.37 4.97 10.92
C TYR A 115 4.21 6.31 11.65
N ASN A 116 5.23 6.71 12.41
CA ASN A 116 5.21 7.96 13.19
C ASN A 116 6.58 8.64 13.37
N GLY A 117 7.56 8.33 12.52
CA GLY A 117 8.93 8.85 12.63
C GLY A 117 9.82 8.11 13.64
N ARG A 118 9.21 7.40 14.61
CA ARG A 118 9.93 6.60 15.62
C ARG A 118 9.87 5.12 15.33
N SER A 119 8.69 4.64 14.96
CA SER A 119 8.38 3.24 14.68
C SER A 119 7.56 3.10 13.41
N CYS A 120 7.53 1.89 12.86
CA CYS A 120 6.65 1.52 11.77
C CYS A 120 6.26 0.05 11.87
N LYS A 121 5.14 -0.31 11.22
CA LYS A 121 4.60 -1.66 11.24
C LYS A 121 3.74 -1.92 10.01
N CYS A 122 3.76 -3.16 9.52
CA CYS A 122 2.73 -3.70 8.64
C CYS A 122 1.57 -4.20 9.49
N THR A 123 0.42 -3.54 9.37
CA THR A 123 -0.78 -3.86 10.15
C THR A 123 -1.60 -4.96 9.49
N GLU A 124 -1.58 -5.03 8.16
CA GLU A 124 -2.27 -6.05 7.37
C GLU A 124 -1.57 -6.33 6.05
N SER A 125 -1.68 -7.57 5.58
CA SER A 125 -1.21 -8.00 4.26
C SER A 125 -2.23 -8.92 3.61
N ILE A 126 -2.52 -8.66 2.34
CA ILE A 126 -3.43 -9.45 1.50
C ILE A 126 -2.74 -9.78 0.18
N GLY A 127 -2.73 -11.06 -0.18
CA GLY A 127 -2.26 -11.60 -1.45
C GLY A 127 -3.42 -12.26 -2.17
N VAL A 128 -3.65 -11.92 -3.43
CA VAL A 128 -4.74 -12.48 -4.23
C VAL A 128 -4.26 -12.79 -5.64
N THR A 129 -4.50 -14.03 -6.09
CA THR A 129 -4.36 -14.41 -7.49
C THR A 129 -5.69 -14.35 -8.23
N THR A 130 -5.66 -13.85 -9.46
CA THR A 130 -6.78 -13.85 -10.40
C THR A 130 -6.39 -14.58 -11.68
N HIS A 131 -7.13 -15.63 -12.00
CA HIS A 131 -7.01 -16.35 -13.27
C HIS A 131 -7.82 -15.61 -14.35
N LEU A 132 -7.13 -15.05 -15.35
CA LEU A 132 -7.77 -14.37 -16.48
C LEU A 132 -7.97 -15.31 -17.67
N VAL A 133 -7.21 -16.41 -17.71
CA VAL A 133 -7.39 -17.51 -18.65
C VAL A 133 -7.65 -18.82 -17.91
N ARG A 134 -8.71 -19.54 -18.30
CA ARG A 134 -9.09 -20.81 -17.69
C ARG A 134 -8.08 -21.91 -18.03
N ASN A 135 -7.81 -22.78 -17.06
CA ASN A 135 -7.07 -24.03 -17.22
C ASN A 135 -5.63 -23.94 -17.78
N ARG A 136 -5.02 -22.75 -17.84
CA ARG A 136 -3.62 -22.58 -18.26
C ARG A 136 -2.63 -22.70 -17.09
N PHE A 137 -2.97 -22.12 -15.95
CA PHE A 137 -2.05 -22.00 -14.82
C PHE A 137 -2.48 -22.84 -13.63
N LEU A 138 -1.51 -23.43 -12.94
CA LEU A 138 -1.66 -24.04 -11.63
C LEU A 138 -0.94 -23.16 -10.61
N VAL A 139 -1.71 -22.51 -9.73
CA VAL A 139 -1.17 -21.76 -8.60
C VAL A 139 -0.81 -22.77 -7.51
N LEU A 140 0.46 -22.77 -7.10
CA LEU A 140 1.00 -23.65 -6.07
C LEU A 140 0.97 -22.98 -4.70
N ASN A 141 1.10 -21.66 -4.68
CA ASN A 141 1.04 -20.84 -3.48
C ASN A 141 0.74 -19.40 -3.89
N ASP A 142 -0.23 -18.76 -3.23
CA ASP A 142 -0.62 -17.35 -3.40
C ASP A 142 -0.86 -16.64 -2.06
N ARG A 143 -0.36 -17.23 -0.97
CA ARG A 143 -0.60 -16.73 0.39
C ARG A 143 0.15 -15.42 0.65
N SER A 144 -0.35 -14.66 1.61
CA SER A 144 0.33 -13.49 2.16
C SER A 144 0.46 -13.55 3.67
N GLU A 145 1.47 -12.86 4.20
CA GLU A 145 1.65 -12.70 5.64
C GLU A 145 2.23 -11.31 5.94
N LYS A 146 2.03 -10.86 7.18
CA LYS A 146 2.67 -9.66 7.72
C LYS A 146 3.74 -10.05 8.72
N SER A 147 4.88 -9.36 8.69
CA SER A 147 5.97 -9.56 9.65
C SER A 147 6.68 -8.24 9.91
N GLY A 148 6.61 -7.75 11.15
CA GLY A 148 7.21 -6.48 11.54
C GLY A 148 6.70 -5.31 10.70
N ASP A 149 7.59 -4.70 9.92
CA ASP A 149 7.37 -3.59 8.98
C ASP A 149 7.11 -4.04 7.53
N THR A 150 6.97 -5.34 7.30
CA THR A 150 6.96 -5.96 5.98
C THR A 150 5.63 -6.68 5.71
N ALA A 151 5.05 -6.44 4.54
CA ALA A 151 4.06 -7.32 3.91
C ALA A 151 4.79 -8.30 2.97
N ILE A 152 4.57 -9.59 3.16
CA ILE A 152 5.23 -10.67 2.41
C ILE A 152 4.16 -11.41 1.61
N GLY A 153 4.38 -11.53 0.31
CA GLY A 153 3.53 -12.30 -0.59
C GLY A 153 4.30 -13.46 -1.18
N TYR A 154 3.70 -14.64 -1.22
CA TYR A 154 4.24 -15.80 -1.89
C TYR A 154 3.37 -16.09 -3.09
N PHE A 155 3.95 -16.01 -4.28
CA PHE A 155 3.25 -16.37 -5.50
C PHE A 155 4.10 -17.34 -6.29
N TYR A 156 3.67 -18.58 -6.40
CA TYR A 156 4.36 -19.61 -7.17
C TYR A 156 3.36 -20.28 -8.09
N CYS A 157 3.67 -20.33 -9.37
CA CYS A 157 2.76 -20.77 -10.39
C CYS A 157 3.48 -21.65 -11.42
N ARG A 158 2.72 -22.56 -12.04
CA ARG A 158 3.15 -23.43 -13.12
C ARG A 158 2.28 -23.21 -14.35
N ASP A 159 2.89 -22.98 -15.52
CA ASP A 159 2.17 -22.99 -16.80
C ASP A 159 1.99 -24.43 -17.29
N LYS A 160 0.75 -24.94 -17.23
CA LYS A 160 0.40 -26.32 -17.63
C LYS A 160 0.61 -26.56 -19.13
N LYS A 161 0.58 -25.50 -19.95
CA LYS A 161 0.69 -25.60 -21.42
C LYS A 161 2.11 -25.33 -21.92
N ASN A 162 2.92 -24.59 -21.17
CA ASN A 162 4.31 -24.32 -21.53
C ASN A 162 5.29 -25.21 -20.75
N ASN A 163 5.29 -26.51 -21.04
CA ASN A 163 6.20 -27.51 -20.47
C ASN A 163 6.29 -27.50 -18.92
N ASN A 164 5.19 -27.17 -18.24
CA ASN A 164 5.17 -27.05 -16.77
C ASN A 164 6.20 -26.06 -16.20
N LYS A 165 6.56 -25.03 -16.98
CA LYS A 165 7.49 -23.99 -16.54
C LYS A 165 6.97 -23.30 -15.29
N MET A 166 7.83 -23.16 -14.29
CA MET A 166 7.52 -22.48 -13.04
C MET A 166 7.93 -21.02 -13.08
N PHE A 167 7.13 -20.16 -12.46
CA PHE A 167 7.40 -18.74 -12.31
C PHE A 167 6.73 -18.19 -11.05
N GLY A 168 7.09 -16.96 -10.69
CA GLY A 168 6.69 -16.30 -9.46
C GLY A 168 7.87 -16.18 -8.48
N GLY A 169 7.56 -15.82 -7.24
CA GLY A 169 8.56 -15.62 -6.19
C GLY A 169 7.95 -15.21 -4.86
N THR A 170 8.85 -14.84 -3.95
CA THR A 170 8.48 -14.18 -2.69
C THR A 170 8.70 -12.69 -2.85
N PHE A 171 7.65 -11.90 -2.66
CA PHE A 171 7.65 -10.45 -2.80
C PHE A 171 7.54 -9.80 -1.43
N LYS A 172 8.26 -8.69 -1.21
CA LYS A 172 8.28 -7.97 0.06
C LYS A 172 8.03 -6.49 -0.17
N ILE A 173 6.98 -5.96 0.45
CA ILE A 173 6.73 -4.52 0.53
C ILE A 173 7.07 -4.10 1.95
N ARG A 174 7.99 -3.13 2.10
CA ARG A 174 8.47 -2.67 3.41
C ARG A 174 8.18 -1.20 3.61
N ILE A 175 7.87 -0.81 4.83
CA ILE A 175 7.83 0.60 5.22
C ILE A 175 8.98 0.92 6.18
N ASN A 176 9.52 2.14 6.12
CA ASN A 176 10.41 2.63 7.17
C ASN A 176 9.68 3.59 8.13
N LYS A 177 10.32 3.93 9.26
CA LYS A 177 9.75 4.84 10.27
C LYS A 177 9.35 6.22 9.73
N ASN A 178 9.93 6.66 8.61
CA ASN A 178 9.64 7.94 7.98
C ASN A 178 8.52 7.86 6.92
N GLY A 179 7.92 6.68 6.72
CA GLY A 179 6.83 6.48 5.79
C GLY A 179 7.25 6.27 4.33
N LYS A 180 8.52 5.96 4.06
CA LYS A 180 8.96 5.55 2.72
C LYS A 180 8.69 4.06 2.54
N ILE A 181 7.98 3.71 1.47
CA ILE A 181 7.76 2.32 1.06
C ILE A 181 8.88 1.87 0.12
N THR A 182 9.32 0.63 0.27
CA THR A 182 10.22 -0.08 -0.65
C THR A 182 9.48 -1.29 -1.20
N PHE A 183 9.58 -1.47 -2.52
CA PHE A 183 8.93 -2.54 -3.26
C PHE A 183 9.94 -3.64 -3.66
N PRO A 184 9.46 -4.82 -4.11
CA PRO A 184 10.30 -5.93 -4.55
C PRO A 184 11.30 -5.57 -5.64
#